data_AF-A0A6C0UG79-F1
#
_entry.id   AF-A0A6C0UG79-F1
#
_cell.length_a   1.000
_cell.length_b   1.000
_cell.length_c   1.000
_cell.angle_alpha   90.00
_cell.angle_beta   90.00
_cell.angle_gamma   90.00
#
_symmetry.space_group_name_H-M   'P 1'
#
loop_
_entity.id
_entity.type
_entity.pdbx_description
1 polymer ?
#
loop_
_entity_poly.entity_id
_entity_poly.type
_entity_poly.pdbx_seq_one_letter_code
_entity_poly.pdbx_strand_id
1 'polypeptide(L)'
;MVIKEETVIDAAGFVAGAVIGIFFALLGRAKAKSAVAVRPNLAEVGFEQAFMTRHIGNWLYYHYPDSTMAVTVVLTTLIIGVFLKGTH
;
A
#
# COMPACT_ATOMS: atom_id res chain seq x y z
N MET A 1 -23.78 -27.14 -4.66
CA MET A 1 -23.54 -25.69 -4.49
C MET A 1 -22.88 -25.21 -5.77
N VAL A 2 -23.63 -24.54 -6.66
CA VAL A 2 -23.08 -24.03 -7.93
C VAL A 2 -22.51 -22.65 -7.63
N ILE A 3 -21.19 -22.54 -7.53
CA ILE A 3 -20.52 -21.25 -7.47
C ILE A 3 -20.73 -20.59 -8.84
N LYS A 4 -21.42 -19.45 -8.88
CA LYS A 4 -21.64 -18.72 -10.14
C LYS A 4 -20.31 -18.12 -10.59
N GLU A 5 -19.98 -18.26 -11.87
CA GLU A 5 -18.72 -17.80 -12.48
C GLU A 5 -18.41 -16.32 -12.16
N GLU A 6 -19.46 -15.49 -12.12
CA GLU A 6 -19.43 -14.08 -11.70
C GLU A 6 -18.81 -13.85 -10.31
N THR A 7 -19.11 -14.71 -9.33
CA THR A 7 -18.56 -14.59 -7.97
C THR A 7 -17.08 -14.94 -7.88
N VAL A 8 -16.58 -15.76 -8.81
CA VAL A 8 -15.16 -16.14 -8.88
C VAL A 8 -14.33 -15.00 -9.46
N ILE A 9 -14.84 -14.33 -10.50
CA ILE A 9 -14.19 -13.17 -11.14
C ILE A 9 -14.12 -12.00 -10.15
N ASP A 10 -15.20 -11.73 -9.43
CA ASP A 10 -15.23 -10.72 -8.36
C ASP A 10 -14.16 -10.99 -7.30
N ALA A 11 -14.10 -12.21 -6.76
CA ALA A 11 -13.11 -12.58 -5.73
C ALA A 11 -11.66 -12.52 -6.25
N ALA A 12 -11.41 -12.91 -7.50
CA ALA A 12 -10.09 -12.88 -8.10
C ALA A 12 -9.51 -11.45 -8.17
N GLY A 13 -10.34 -10.46 -8.48
CA GLY A 13 -9.92 -9.06 -8.52
C GLY A 13 -9.48 -8.52 -7.16
N PHE A 14 -10.23 -8.81 -6.09
CA PHE A 14 -9.86 -8.42 -4.73
C PHE A 14 -8.58 -9.11 -4.25
N VAL A 15 -8.41 -10.40 -4.55
CA VAL A 15 -7.18 -11.15 -4.22
C VAL A 15 -5.98 -10.58 -4.96
N ALA A 16 -6.10 -10.33 -6.27
CA ALA A 16 -5.03 -9.71 -7.06
C ALA A 16 -4.63 -8.34 -6.49
N GLY A 17 -5.62 -7.51 -6.15
CA GLY A 17 -5.38 -6.23 -5.51
C GLY A 17 -4.67 -6.32 -4.16
N ALA A 18 -5.00 -7.32 -3.34
CA ALA A 18 -4.31 -7.56 -2.07
C ALA A 18 -2.84 -7.95 -2.26
N VAL A 19 -2.54 -8.85 -3.20
CA VAL A 19 -1.17 -9.28 -3.51
C VAL A 19 -0.33 -8.11 -4.01
N ILE A 20 -0.88 -7.31 -4.93
CA ILE A 20 -0.20 -6.13 -5.47
C ILE A 20 0.03 -5.09 -4.35
N GLY A 21 -0.97 -4.87 -3.50
CA GLY A 21 -0.85 -3.97 -2.36
C GLY A 21 0.23 -4.38 -1.36
N ILE A 22 0.35 -5.69 -1.06
CA ILE A 22 1.41 -6.22 -0.19
C ILE A 22 2.78 -5.93 -0.82
N PHE A 23 2.93 -6.20 -2.12
CA PHE A 23 4.19 -5.96 -2.83
C PHE A 23 4.61 -4.49 -2.77
N PHE A 24 3.70 -3.55 -3.06
CA PHE A 24 3.98 -2.12 -2.97
C PHE A 24 4.30 -1.68 -1.55
N ALA A 25 3.61 -2.22 -0.54
CA ALA A 25 3.88 -1.91 0.85
C ALA A 25 5.27 -2.36 1.31
N LEU A 26 5.69 -3.57 0.91
CA LEU A 26 7.04 -4.06 1.19
C LEU A 26 8.11 -3.21 0.51
N LEU A 27 7.90 -2.81 -0.75
CA LEU A 27 8.80 -1.90 -1.45
C LEU A 27 8.87 -0.51 -0.79
N GLY A 28 7.73 0.04 -0.37
CA GLY A 28 7.67 1.32 0.35
C GLY A 28 8.44 1.27 1.67
N ARG A 29 8.25 0.20 2.44
CA ARG A 29 8.98 -0.04 3.69
C ARG A 29 10.49 -0.17 3.47
N ALA A 30 10.91 -0.91 2.43
CA ALA A 30 12.32 -1.03 2.08
C ALA A 30 12.92 0.32 1.71
N LYS A 31 12.26 1.09 0.83
CA LYS A 31 12.70 2.44 0.44
C LYS A 31 12.82 3.40 1.62
N ALA A 32 11.85 3.38 2.53
CA ALA A 32 11.86 4.20 3.74
C ALA A 32 13.07 3.90 4.63
N LYS A 33 13.32 2.60 4.89
CA LYS A 33 14.50 2.17 5.67
C LYS A 33 15.81 2.59 4.99
N SER A 34 15.92 2.39 3.68
CA SER A 34 17.12 2.78 2.93
C SER A 34 17.34 4.29 2.94
N ALA A 35 16.28 5.10 2.83
CA ALA A 35 16.38 6.55 2.90
C ALA A 35 16.94 7.03 4.25
N VAL A 36 16.45 6.47 5.35
CA VAL A 36 16.96 6.77 6.69
C VAL A 36 18.39 6.25 6.87
N ALA A 37 18.75 5.10 6.30
CA ALA A 37 20.12 4.59 6.37
C ALA A 37 21.14 5.53 5.69
N VAL A 38 20.76 6.18 4.58
CA VAL A 38 21.62 7.15 3.89
C VAL A 38 21.59 8.52 4.58
N ARG A 39 20.46 8.92 5.17
CA ARG A 39 20.25 10.21 5.84
C ARG A 39 19.52 10.01 7.17
N PRO A 40 20.24 9.70 8.26
CA PRO A 40 19.65 9.38 9.56
C PRO A 40 18.71 10.47 10.09
N ASN A 41 19.02 11.73 9.77
CA ASN A 41 18.28 12.92 10.15
C ASN A 41 16.80 12.86 9.72
N LEU A 42 16.47 12.08 8.67
CA LEU A 42 15.09 11.88 8.21
C LEU A 42 14.20 11.16 9.23
N ALA A 43 14.78 10.39 10.16
CA ALA A 43 14.04 9.72 11.23
C ALA A 43 13.53 10.67 12.32
N GLU A 44 14.12 11.87 12.40
CA GLU A 44 13.78 12.89 13.41
C GLU A 44 12.83 13.96 12.86
N VAL A 45 12.57 13.93 11.54
CA VAL A 45 11.71 14.91 10.88
C VAL A 45 10.26 14.73 11.35
N GLY A 46 9.61 15.83 11.72
CA GLY A 46 8.19 15.84 12.07
C GLY A 46 7.28 15.62 10.87
N PHE A 47 6.04 15.17 11.13
CA PHE A 47 5.04 14.87 10.10
C PHE A 47 4.82 16.02 9.10
N GLU A 48 4.65 17.25 9.60
CA GLU A 48 4.40 18.43 8.76
C GLU A 48 5.54 18.70 7.79
N GLN A 49 6.78 18.59 8.24
CA GLN A 49 7.95 18.78 7.39
C GLN A 49 8.06 17.66 6.35
N ALA A 50 7.75 16.41 6.71
CA ALA A 50 7.67 15.30 5.76
C ALA A 50 6.58 15.53 4.69
N PHE A 51 5.46 16.16 5.07
CA PHE A 51 4.38 16.53 4.15
C PHE A 51 4.82 17.62 3.17
N MET A 52 5.38 18.73 3.69
CA MET A 52 5.85 19.86 2.87
C MET A 52 6.97 19.47 1.91
N THR A 53 7.84 18.53 2.30
CA THR A 53 8.95 18.04 1.48
C THR A 53 8.57 16.88 0.55
N ARG A 54 7.27 16.50 0.47
CA ARG A 54 6.77 15.41 -0.37
C ARG A 54 7.42 14.04 -0.08
N HIS A 55 7.90 13.84 1.14
CA HIS A 55 8.47 12.56 1.62
C HIS A 55 7.54 11.82 2.59
N ILE A 56 6.28 12.25 2.69
CA ILE A 56 5.26 11.70 3.59
C ILE A 56 5.12 10.17 3.48
N GLY A 57 5.23 9.60 2.28
CA GLY A 57 5.16 8.15 2.09
C GLY A 57 6.29 7.42 2.82
N ASN A 58 7.53 7.86 2.63
CA ASN A 58 8.69 7.28 3.33
C ASN A 58 8.57 7.46 4.84
N TRP A 59 8.10 8.63 5.28
CA TRP A 59 7.88 8.93 6.70
C TRP A 59 6.85 7.98 7.32
N LEU A 60 5.70 7.79 6.66
CA LEU A 60 4.64 6.89 7.10
C LEU A 60 5.11 5.43 7.18
N TYR A 61 5.83 4.95 6.15
CA TYR A 61 6.40 3.61 6.15
C TYR A 61 7.50 3.38 7.20
N TYR A 62 8.17 4.45 7.64
CA TYR A 62 9.19 4.36 8.67
C TYR A 62 8.59 4.38 10.08
N HIS A 63 7.71 5.34 10.38
CA HIS A 63 7.14 5.50 11.72
C HIS A 63 5.94 4.58 12.00
N TYR A 64 5.13 4.29 10.97
CA TYR A 64 3.92 3.47 11.08
C TYR A 64 3.90 2.35 10.03
N PRO A 65 4.90 1.45 10.02
CA PRO A 65 5.08 0.46 8.95
C PRO A 65 3.85 -0.44 8.76
N ASP A 66 3.28 -0.95 9.85
CA ASP A 66 2.20 -1.93 9.78
C ASP A 66 0.86 -1.28 9.40
N SER A 67 0.56 -0.11 9.99
CA SER A 67 -0.64 0.68 9.63
C SER A 67 -0.59 1.17 8.19
N THR A 68 0.57 1.66 7.74
CA THR A 68 0.74 2.14 6.36
C THR A 68 0.66 0.99 5.35
N MET A 69 1.19 -0.18 5.72
CA MET A 69 1.04 -1.40 4.93
C MET A 69 -0.44 -1.80 4.82
N ALA A 70 -1.16 -1.87 5.94
CA ALA A 70 -2.58 -2.21 5.94
C ALA A 70 -3.40 -1.27 5.05
N VAL A 71 -3.20 0.05 5.19
CA VAL A 71 -3.88 1.05 4.34
C VAL A 71 -3.54 0.87 2.86
N THR A 72 -2.28 0.63 2.52
CA THR A 72 -1.84 0.41 1.13
C THR A 72 -2.47 -0.84 0.53
N VAL A 73 -2.51 -1.92 1.31
CA VAL A 73 -3.16 -3.17 0.89
C VAL A 73 -4.64 -2.94 0.66
N VAL A 74 -5.35 -2.37 1.65
CA VAL A 74 -6.79 -2.11 1.55
C VAL A 74 -7.12 -1.23 0.35
N LEU A 75 -6.40 -0.11 0.16
CA LEU A 75 -6.64 0.79 -0.97
C LEU A 75 -6.40 0.09 -2.30
N THR A 76 -5.30 -0.66 -2.43
CA THR A 76 -4.98 -1.37 -3.68
C THR A 76 -5.99 -2.48 -3.98
N THR A 77 -6.39 -3.25 -2.96
CA THR A 77 -7.47 -4.24 -3.03
C THR A 77 -8.76 -3.62 -3.53
N LEU A 78 -9.17 -2.49 -2.96
CA LEU A 78 -10.40 -1.81 -3.36
C LEU A 78 -10.32 -1.24 -4.77
N ILE A 79 -9.22 -0.57 -5.12
CA ILE A 79 -9.04 0.02 -6.46
C ILE A 79 -9.10 -1.06 -7.53
N ILE A 80 -8.33 -2.14 -7.37
CA ILE A 80 -8.24 -3.20 -8.37
C ILE A 80 -9.51 -4.06 -8.40
N GLY A 81 -10.05 -4.40 -7.23
CA GLY A 81 -11.29 -5.18 -7.14
C GLY A 81 -12.49 -4.45 -7.73
N VAL A 82 -12.66 -3.16 -7.41
CA VAL A 82 -13.75 -2.33 -7.98
C VAL A 82 -13.54 -2.07 -9.47
N PHE A 83 -12.31 -1.80 -9.91
CA PHE A 83 -12.02 -1.56 -11.32
C PHE A 83 -12.34 -2.80 -12.17
N LEU A 84 -11.87 -3.99 -11.76
CA LEU A 84 -12.12 -5.23 -12.49
C LEU A 84 -13.60 -5.62 -12.47
N LYS A 85 -14.31 -5.37 -11.37
CA LYS A 85 -15.75 -5.56 -11.30
C LYS A 85 -16.52 -4.63 -12.24
N GLY A 86 -16.10 -3.38 -12.39
CA GLY A 86 -16.77 -2.40 -13.26
C GLY A 86 -16.53 -2.61 -14.76
N THR A 87 -15.62 -3.51 -15.14
CA THR A 87 -15.28 -3.83 -16.55
C THR A 87 -15.96 -5.09 -17.09
N HIS A 88 -16.72 -5.81 -16.27
CA HIS A 88 -17.49 -7.01 -16.63
C HIS A 88 -18.98 -6.74 -16.49
#